data_AF-A0A1M7J4V9-F1
#
_entry.id   AF-A0A1M7J4V9-F1
#
_cell.length_a   1.000
_cell.length_b   1.000
_cell.length_c   1.000
_cell.angle_alpha   90.00
_cell.angle_beta   90.00
_cell.angle_gamma   90.00
#
_symmetry.space_group_name_H-M   'P 1'
#
loop_
_entity.id
_entity.type
_entity.pdbx_description
1 polymer ?
#
loop_
_entity_poly.entity_id
_entity_poly.type
_entity_poly.pdbx_seq_one_letter_code
_entity_poly.pdbx_strand_id
1 'polypeptide(L)'
;MKINHLTSAEENLMKLFWKLDSFYLKDVMEQHPEPKPHQNTVSTYLKILVEKGYLSTEKEGRIFKYTVIMPFQNYKKFLLTELFHNFFHDSGKEILEFLMSENLISQDDLRGYFDLKIEIKPTRVKAPKLEIANEILNPKKEKKEKKKEKEKKKKK
;
A
#
# COMPACT_ATOMS: atom_id res chain seq x y z
N MET A 1 -7.95 -1.23 11.99
CA MET A 1 -9.00 -1.84 11.14
C MET A 1 -8.34 -2.83 10.21
N LYS A 2 -8.88 -4.04 10.09
CA LYS A 2 -8.44 -4.99 9.05
C LYS A 2 -9.08 -4.55 7.73
N ILE A 3 -8.26 -4.18 6.75
CA ILE A 3 -8.75 -3.78 5.42
C ILE A 3 -8.90 -5.06 4.60
N ASN A 4 -10.12 -5.33 4.13
CA ASN A 4 -10.41 -6.52 3.32
C ASN A 4 -10.29 -6.18 1.85
N HIS A 5 -9.66 -7.02 1.04
CA HIS A 5 -9.59 -6.76 -0.41
C HIS A 5 -10.96 -6.61 -1.06
N LEU A 6 -11.06 -5.62 -1.94
CA LEU A 6 -12.20 -5.43 -2.81
C LEU A 6 -11.93 -6.15 -4.13
N THR A 7 -12.96 -6.81 -4.64
CA THR A 7 -12.98 -7.30 -6.01
C THR A 7 -13.09 -6.14 -6.99
N SER A 8 -12.76 -6.34 -8.26
CA SER A 8 -12.86 -5.30 -9.30
C SER A 8 -14.26 -4.67 -9.38
N ALA A 9 -15.31 -5.47 -9.23
CA ALA A 9 -16.69 -4.97 -9.21
C ALA A 9 -16.98 -4.07 -7.99
N GLU A 10 -16.53 -4.50 -6.81
CA GLU A 10 -16.69 -3.73 -5.57
C GLU A 10 -15.89 -2.43 -5.58
N GLU A 11 -14.66 -2.45 -6.11
CA GLU A 11 -13.81 -1.28 -6.23
C GLU A 11 -14.42 -0.24 -7.18
N ASN A 12 -15.00 -0.67 -8.30
CA ASN A 12 -15.70 0.22 -9.21
C ASN A 12 -16.90 0.91 -8.56
N LEU A 13 -17.67 0.18 -7.73
CA LEU A 13 -18.74 0.78 -6.95
C LEU A 13 -18.21 1.73 -5.87
N MET A 14 -17.13 1.37 -5.17
CA MET A 14 -16.51 2.27 -4.18
C MET A 14 -15.99 3.57 -4.81
N LYS A 15 -15.47 3.54 -6.05
CA LYS A 15 -15.10 4.75 -6.81
C LYS A 15 -16.27 5.71 -7.01
N LEU A 16 -17.48 5.18 -7.15
CA LEU A 16 -18.71 5.98 -7.19
C LEU A 16 -19.05 6.49 -5.79
N PHE A 17 -19.03 5.62 -4.80
CA PHE A 17 -19.42 5.94 -3.42
C PHE A 17 -18.50 6.99 -2.77
N TRP A 18 -17.19 6.94 -3.02
CA TRP A 18 -16.24 7.97 -2.56
C TRP A 18 -16.50 9.37 -3.12
N LYS A 19 -17.22 9.49 -4.24
CA LYS A 19 -17.61 10.80 -4.79
C LYS A 19 -18.89 11.33 -4.15
N LEU A 20 -19.72 10.43 -3.64
CA LEU A 20 -21.02 10.74 -3.06
C LEU A 20 -20.94 11.01 -1.55
N ASP A 21 -19.94 10.44 -0.86
CA ASP A 21 -19.74 10.43 0.60
C ASP A 21 -20.90 9.79 1.39
N SER A 22 -22.13 10.31 1.25
CA SER A 22 -23.37 9.76 1.78
C SER A 22 -24.44 9.70 0.69
N PHE A 23 -25.13 8.57 0.57
CA PHE A 23 -26.07 8.33 -0.52
C PHE A 23 -27.16 7.32 -0.15
N TYR A 24 -28.25 7.35 -0.91
CA TYR A 24 -29.29 6.33 -0.90
C TYR A 24 -29.15 5.41 -2.13
N LEU A 25 -29.76 4.23 -2.07
CA LEU A 25 -29.77 3.30 -3.21
C LEU A 25 -30.28 3.95 -4.50
N LYS A 26 -31.25 4.86 -4.41
CA LYS A 26 -31.81 5.56 -5.56
C LYS A 26 -30.77 6.45 -6.27
N ASP A 27 -29.94 7.14 -5.50
CA ASP A 27 -28.91 8.05 -6.03
C ASP A 27 -27.87 7.28 -6.84
N VAL A 28 -27.49 6.08 -6.36
CA VAL A 28 -26.57 5.18 -7.08
C VAL A 28 -27.16 4.77 -8.43
N MET A 29 -28.45 4.40 -8.45
CA MET A 29 -29.14 3.99 -9.68
C MET A 29 -29.29 5.12 -10.70
N GLU A 30 -29.36 6.37 -10.25
CA GLU A 30 -29.41 7.55 -11.12
C GLU A 30 -28.06 7.89 -11.76
N GLN A 31 -26.94 7.54 -11.11
CA GLN A 31 -25.60 7.79 -11.64
C GLN A 31 -25.10 6.74 -12.65
N HIS A 32 -25.82 5.64 -12.83
CA HIS A 32 -25.42 4.61 -13.79
C HIS A 32 -25.90 4.92 -15.23
N PRO A 33 -24.98 4.89 -16.23
CA PRO A 33 -25.38 4.96 -17.65
C PRO A 33 -26.13 3.68 -18.06
N GLU A 34 -26.98 3.77 -19.07
CA GLU A 34 -27.72 2.60 -19.58
C GLU A 34 -26.77 1.59 -20.25
N PRO A 35 -26.96 0.27 -20.06
CA PRO A 35 -28.07 -0.37 -19.35
C PRO A 35 -27.90 -0.34 -17.82
N LYS A 36 -28.92 0.12 -17.11
CA LYS A 36 -28.89 0.18 -15.64
C LYS A 36 -28.73 -1.21 -15.02
N PRO A 37 -27.84 -1.36 -14.03
CA PRO A 37 -27.75 -2.62 -13.29
C PRO A 37 -29.05 -2.90 -12.54
N HIS A 38 -29.37 -4.17 -12.31
CA HIS A 38 -30.54 -4.53 -11.53
C HIS A 38 -30.39 -4.05 -10.08
N GLN A 39 -31.42 -3.44 -9.49
CA GLN A 39 -31.37 -2.89 -8.12
C GLN A 39 -30.96 -3.91 -7.06
N ASN A 40 -31.41 -5.16 -7.20
CA ASN A 40 -31.00 -6.27 -6.33
C ASN A 40 -29.50 -6.49 -6.33
N THR A 41 -28.83 -6.34 -7.48
CA THR A 41 -27.37 -6.52 -7.59
C THR A 41 -26.64 -5.45 -6.79
N VAL A 42 -27.02 -4.18 -6.96
CA VAL A 42 -26.44 -3.06 -6.19
C VAL A 42 -26.72 -3.24 -4.69
N SER A 43 -27.94 -3.65 -4.33
CA SER A 43 -28.30 -3.92 -2.92
C SER A 43 -27.45 -5.02 -2.28
N THR A 44 -27.15 -6.09 -3.03
CA THR A 44 -26.26 -7.16 -2.56
C THR A 44 -24.84 -6.63 -2.34
N TYR A 45 -24.29 -5.86 -3.27
CA TYR A 45 -22.96 -5.25 -3.08
C TYR A 45 -22.91 -4.28 -1.91
N LEU A 46 -23.95 -3.48 -1.70
CA LEU A 46 -24.02 -2.58 -0.54
C LEU A 46 -23.98 -3.36 0.78
N LYS A 47 -24.70 -4.47 0.89
CA LYS A 47 -24.63 -5.35 2.07
C LYS A 47 -23.23 -5.91 2.28
N ILE A 48 -22.61 -6.44 1.22
CA ILE A 48 -21.25 -6.98 1.28
C ILE A 48 -20.26 -5.90 1.73
N LEU A 49 -20.35 -4.68 1.20
CA LEU A 49 -19.47 -3.57 1.56
C LEU A 49 -19.70 -3.07 2.99
N VAL A 50 -20.93 -3.14 3.50
CA VAL A 50 -21.22 -2.88 4.92
C VAL A 50 -20.61 -3.97 5.81
N GLU A 51 -20.79 -5.25 5.46
CA GLU A 51 -20.20 -6.38 6.20
C GLU A 51 -18.66 -6.33 6.19
N LYS A 52 -18.05 -5.91 5.08
CA LYS A 52 -16.60 -5.70 4.96
C LYS A 52 -16.09 -4.47 5.72
N GLY A 53 -16.97 -3.59 6.20
CA GLY A 53 -16.61 -2.39 6.94
C GLY A 53 -16.11 -1.23 6.06
N TYR A 54 -16.59 -1.13 4.81
CA TYR A 54 -16.32 0.01 3.91
C TYR A 54 -17.41 1.07 3.97
N LEU A 55 -18.64 0.65 4.24
CA LEU A 55 -19.82 1.49 4.36
C LEU A 55 -20.47 1.29 5.73
N SER A 56 -21.05 2.35 6.26
CA SER A 56 -22.04 2.27 7.34
C SER A 56 -23.43 2.39 6.76
N THR A 57 -24.42 1.74 7.39
CA THR A 57 -25.83 1.88 7.02
C THR A 57 -26.61 2.41 8.21
N GLU A 58 -27.45 3.42 7.94
CA GLU A 58 -28.37 4.00 8.90
C GLU A 58 -29.80 3.92 8.33
N LYS A 59 -30.75 3.54 9.19
CA LYS A 59 -32.15 3.41 8.79
C LYS A 59 -32.87 4.73 9.03
N GLU A 60 -33.27 5.40 7.96
CA GLU A 60 -34.08 6.61 8.00
C GLU A 60 -35.52 6.25 7.55
N GLY A 61 -36.38 5.88 8.51
CA GLY A 61 -37.76 5.50 8.23
C GLY A 61 -37.87 4.19 7.43
N ARG A 62 -38.23 4.30 6.14
CA ARG A 62 -38.36 3.17 5.20
C ARG A 62 -37.17 3.01 4.25
N ILE A 63 -36.22 3.93 4.28
CA ILE A 63 -35.05 3.93 3.41
C ILE A 63 -33.77 3.73 4.22
N PHE A 64 -32.73 3.24 3.55
CA PHE A 64 -31.40 3.07 4.12
C PHE A 64 -30.48 4.11 3.52
N LYS A 65 -29.83 4.87 4.40
CA LYS A 65 -28.75 5.78 4.06
C LYS A 65 -27.42 5.04 4.22
N TYR A 66 -26.58 5.13 3.21
CA TYR A 66 -25.23 4.58 3.23
C TYR A 66 -24.25 5.73 3.36
N THR A 67 -23.24 5.55 4.21
CA THR A 67 -22.16 6.53 4.39
C THR A 67 -20.83 5.81 4.27
N VAL A 68 -19.91 6.40 3.51
CA VAL A 68 -18.56 5.85 3.36
C VAL A 68 -17.78 6.03 4.64
N ILE A 69 -17.30 4.92 5.21
CA ILE A 69 -16.47 4.94 6.43
C ILE A 69 -14.98 4.77 6.14
N MET A 70 -14.63 4.21 4.98
CA MET A 70 -13.24 4.09 4.55
C MET A 70 -12.89 5.17 3.53
N PRO A 71 -12.02 6.14 3.87
CA PRO A 71 -11.58 7.16 2.92
C PRO A 71 -10.78 6.56 1.75
N PHE A 72 -10.93 7.12 0.56
CA PHE A 72 -10.21 6.71 -0.64
C PHE A 72 -8.69 6.69 -0.42
N GLN A 73 -8.14 7.69 0.28
CA GLN A 73 -6.70 7.79 0.55
C GLN A 73 -6.16 6.61 1.37
N ASN A 74 -6.95 6.13 2.33
CA ASN A 74 -6.56 4.99 3.17
C ASN A 74 -6.53 3.70 2.36
N TYR A 75 -7.55 3.50 1.52
CA TYR A 75 -7.62 2.34 0.64
C TYR A 75 -6.53 2.37 -0.44
N LYS A 76 -6.28 3.54 -1.05
CA LYS A 76 -5.18 3.76 -2.01
C LYS A 76 -3.83 3.41 -1.38
N LYS A 77 -3.58 3.88 -0.15
CA LYS A 77 -2.34 3.58 0.57
C LYS A 77 -2.21 2.08 0.84
N PHE A 78 -3.28 1.42 1.26
CA PHE A 78 -3.30 -0.02 1.50
C PHE A 78 -2.94 -0.80 0.24
N LEU A 79 -3.62 -0.54 -0.88
CA LEU A 79 -3.34 -1.20 -2.16
C LEU A 79 -1.90 -0.97 -2.63
N LEU A 80 -1.41 0.26 -2.55
CA LEU A 80 -0.04 0.57 -2.97
C LEU A 80 1.00 -0.12 -2.09
N THR A 81 0.76 -0.18 -0.78
CA THR A 81 1.65 -0.87 0.17
C THR A 81 1.70 -2.36 -0.14
N GLU A 82 0.56 -2.99 -0.40
CA GLU A 82 0.53 -4.40 -0.81
C GLU A 82 1.23 -4.64 -2.15
N LEU A 83 0.98 -3.79 -3.15
CA LEU A 83 1.64 -3.88 -4.45
C LEU A 83 3.17 -3.76 -4.28
N PHE A 84 3.61 -2.81 -3.45
CA PHE A 84 5.03 -2.58 -3.14
C PHE A 84 5.70 -3.80 -2.51
N HIS A 85 5.05 -4.42 -1.52
CA HIS A 85 5.59 -5.63 -0.88
C HIS A 85 5.55 -6.85 -1.79
N ASN A 86 4.47 -7.03 -2.57
CA ASN A 86 4.25 -8.25 -3.35
C ASN A 86 5.03 -8.28 -4.67
N PHE A 87 5.22 -7.13 -5.33
CA PHE A 87 5.83 -7.07 -6.67
C PHE A 87 7.17 -6.35 -6.72
N PHE A 88 7.48 -5.48 -5.77
CA PHE A 88 8.66 -4.62 -5.82
C PHE A 88 9.63 -4.83 -4.64
N HIS A 89 9.47 -5.93 -3.89
CA HIS A 89 10.40 -6.37 -2.83
C HIS A 89 10.92 -5.26 -1.89
N ASP A 90 10.05 -4.32 -1.50
CA ASP A 90 10.42 -3.16 -0.67
C ASP A 90 11.46 -2.20 -1.28
N SER A 91 11.67 -2.26 -2.60
CA SER A 91 12.62 -1.44 -3.35
C SER A 91 11.90 -0.33 -4.11
N GLY A 92 11.99 0.89 -3.58
CA GLY A 92 11.49 2.08 -4.30
C GLY A 92 12.21 2.34 -5.64
N LYS A 93 13.44 1.82 -5.80
CA LYS A 93 14.22 1.91 -7.04
C LYS A 93 13.58 1.08 -8.16
N GLU A 94 13.08 -0.10 -7.82
CA GLU A 94 12.46 -1.01 -8.79
C GLU A 94 11.13 -0.43 -9.32
N ILE A 95 10.32 0.19 -8.44
CA ILE A 95 9.14 0.96 -8.88
C ILE A 95 9.55 2.05 -9.85
N LEU A 96 10.58 2.84 -9.52
CA LEU A 96 10.98 3.96 -10.37
C LEU A 96 11.48 3.48 -11.73
N GLU A 97 12.28 2.41 -11.76
CA GLU A 97 12.74 1.77 -12.99
C GLU A 97 11.57 1.29 -13.85
N PHE A 98 10.57 0.64 -13.24
CA PHE A 98 9.35 0.20 -13.92
C PHE A 98 8.53 1.38 -14.48
N LEU A 99 8.37 2.46 -13.71
CA LEU A 99 7.66 3.66 -14.17
C LEU A 99 8.34 4.32 -15.37
N MET A 100 9.67 4.34 -15.39
CA MET A 100 10.45 4.86 -16.52
C MET A 100 10.35 3.93 -17.73
N SER A 101 10.45 2.61 -17.54
CA SER A 101 10.39 1.65 -18.65
C SER A 101 9.03 1.63 -19.34
N GLU A 102 7.95 1.77 -18.58
CA GLU A 102 6.57 1.82 -19.09
C GLU A 102 6.15 3.23 -19.57
N ASN A 103 7.07 4.21 -19.58
CA ASN A 103 6.79 5.61 -19.93
C ASN A 103 5.61 6.24 -19.14
N LEU A 104 5.40 5.78 -17.91
CA LEU A 104 4.37 6.31 -17.01
C LEU A 104 4.80 7.62 -16.34
N ILE A 105 6.11 7.94 -16.41
CA ILE A 105 6.68 9.21 -15.97
C ILE A 105 7.58 9.78 -17.07
N SER A 106 7.51 11.09 -17.31
CA SER A 106 8.37 11.78 -18.26
C SER A 106 9.56 12.47 -17.57
N GLN A 107 10.57 12.84 -18.36
CA GLN A 107 11.70 13.61 -17.86
C GLN A 107 11.26 14.98 -17.31
N ASP A 108 10.23 15.60 -17.89
CA ASP A 108 9.69 16.87 -17.41
C ASP A 108 8.92 16.72 -16.10
N ASP A 109 8.22 15.61 -15.89
CA ASP A 109 7.60 15.29 -14.59
C ASP A 109 8.67 15.22 -13.51
N LEU A 110 9.80 14.54 -13.78
CA LEU A 110 10.91 14.43 -12.84
C LEU A 110 11.60 15.76 -12.57
N ARG A 111 11.80 16.59 -13.60
CA ARG A 111 12.41 17.93 -13.46
C ARG A 111 11.65 18.82 -12.49
N GLY A 112 10.31 18.77 -12.53
CA GLY A 112 9.46 19.51 -11.59
C GLY A 112 9.67 19.13 -10.11
N TYR A 113 10.07 17.89 -9.82
CA TYR A 113 10.36 17.44 -8.45
C TYR A 113 11.79 17.74 -7.98
N PHE A 114 12.79 17.70 -8.88
CA PHE A 114 14.19 17.93 -8.51
C PHE A 114 14.53 19.40 -8.26
N ASP A 115 13.75 20.34 -8.78
CA ASP A 115 13.97 21.78 -8.60
C ASP A 115 13.53 22.28 -7.19
N LEU A 116 12.66 21.53 -6.52
CA LEU A 116 12.17 21.81 -5.16
C LEU A 116 12.96 21.02 -4.11
N LYS A 117 14.22 21.42 -3.85
CA LYS A 117 15.08 21.02 -2.70
C LYS A 117 14.55 19.85 -1.85
N ILE A 118 14.62 18.63 -2.39
CA ILE A 118 14.29 17.44 -1.61
C ILE A 118 15.57 17.04 -0.86
N GLU A 119 15.56 17.19 0.48
CA GLU A 119 16.43 16.36 1.33
C GLU A 119 15.94 14.92 1.19
N ILE A 120 16.49 14.19 0.23
CA ILE A 120 16.29 12.75 0.09
C ILE A 120 16.92 12.13 1.34
N LYS A 121 16.16 11.97 2.42
CA LYS A 121 16.57 11.07 3.51
C LYS A 121 16.56 9.69 2.88
N PRO A 122 17.73 9.03 2.71
CA PRO A 122 17.76 7.70 2.15
C PRO A 122 16.93 6.81 3.09
N THR A 123 15.76 6.38 2.64
CA THR A 123 15.12 5.21 3.25
C THR A 123 16.12 4.10 3.06
N ARG A 124 16.73 3.70 4.18
CA ARG A 124 17.69 2.61 4.25
C ARG A 124 17.04 1.40 3.58
N VAL A 125 17.39 1.17 2.32
CA VAL A 125 17.49 -0.19 1.82
C VAL A 125 18.50 -0.82 2.76
N LYS A 126 18.04 -1.61 3.72
CA LYS A 126 18.94 -2.55 4.38
C LYS A 126 19.41 -3.43 3.22
N ALA A 127 20.58 -3.11 2.68
CA ALA A 127 21.29 -4.01 1.80
C ALA A 127 21.21 -5.39 2.47
N PRO A 128 20.76 -6.43 1.76
CA PRO A 128 20.81 -7.78 2.31
C PRO A 128 22.26 -7.99 2.69
N LYS A 129 22.50 -7.97 4.00
CA LYS A 129 23.83 -8.15 4.56
C LYS A 129 24.10 -9.61 4.28
N LEU A 130 24.90 -9.88 3.27
CA LEU A 130 25.47 -11.20 3.01
C LEU A 130 26.41 -11.52 4.20
N GLU A 131 25.85 -11.73 5.39
CA GLU A 131 26.58 -12.12 6.61
C GLU A 131 27.18 -13.52 6.44
N ILE A 132 26.67 -14.33 5.51
CA ILE A 132 27.15 -15.70 5.27
C ILE A 132 28.49 -15.72 4.51
N ALA A 133 28.81 -14.69 3.70
CA ALA A 133 30.05 -14.70 2.90
C ALA A 133 31.31 -14.28 3.70
N ASN A 134 31.15 -13.52 4.78
CA ASN A 134 32.29 -13.01 5.56
C ASN A 134 32.75 -13.97 6.67
N GLU A 135 31.98 -15.01 7.02
CA GLU A 135 32.43 -16.06 7.95
C GLU A 135 33.35 -17.10 7.29
N ILE A 136 33.24 -17.31 5.97
CA ILE A 136 33.99 -18.38 5.27
C ILE A 136 35.41 -17.93 4.87
N LEU A 137 35.64 -16.64 4.61
CA LEU A 137 36.90 -16.16 4.01
C LEU A 137 37.97 -15.65 5.01
N ASN A 138 37.75 -15.69 6.33
CA ASN A 138 38.78 -15.19 7.27
C ASN A 138 38.99 -16.01 8.57
N PRO A 139 39.46 -17.26 8.49
CA PRO A 139 39.70 -18.13 9.66
C PRO A 139 40.91 -17.71 10.55
N LYS A 140 41.52 -16.54 10.35
CA LYS A 140 42.74 -16.11 11.08
C LYS A 140 42.56 -14.99 12.11
N LYS A 141 41.36 -14.41 12.27
CA LYS A 141 41.15 -13.36 13.30
C LYS A 141 40.91 -13.91 14.71
N GLU A 142 40.23 -15.05 14.87
CA GLU A 142 40.02 -15.65 16.21
C GLU A 142 41.33 -16.07 16.90
N LYS A 143 42.35 -16.51 16.14
CA LYS A 143 43.65 -16.86 16.71
C LYS A 143 44.46 -15.65 17.19
N LYS A 144 44.19 -14.44 16.70
CA LYS A 144 44.89 -13.21 17.14
C LYS A 144 44.27 -12.60 18.40
N GLU A 145 42.95 -12.71 18.58
CA GLU A 145 42.27 -12.19 19.78
C GLU A 145 42.51 -13.06 21.01
N LYS A 146 42.47 -14.40 20.88
CA LYS A 146 42.79 -15.31 22.00
C LYS A 146 44.22 -15.17 22.54
N LYS A 147 45.17 -14.66 21.73
CA LYS A 147 46.56 -14.43 22.16
C LYS A 147 46.73 -13.13 22.96
N LYS A 148 46.01 -12.06 22.59
CA LYS A 148 46.05 -10.76 23.31
C LYS A 148 45.35 -10.81 24.67
N GLU A 149 44.33 -11.65 24.82
CA GLU A 149 43.61 -11.77 26.09
C GLU A 149 44.43 -12.54 27.16
N LYS A 150 45.25 -13.51 26.74
CA LYS A 150 46.17 -14.23 27.63
C LYS A 150 47.34 -13.37 28.13
N GLU A 151 47.83 -12.41 27.33
CA GLU A 151 48.88 -11.49 27.78
C GLU A 151 48.38 -10.44 28.78
N LYS A 152 47.14 -9.95 28.63
CA LYS A 152 46.55 -8.98 29.57
C LYS A 152 46.22 -9.60 30.94
N LYS A 153 45.94 -10.90 31.02
CA LYS A 153 45.71 -11.62 32.30
C LYS A 153 46.98 -11.96 33.08
N LYS A 154 48.17 -11.85 32.49
CA LYS A 154 49.46 -12.13 33.15
C LYS A 154 50.19 -10.89 33.69
N LYS A 155 49.66 -9.68 33.48
CA LYS A 155 50.22 -8.41 33.96
C LYS A 155 49.34 -7.71 35.01
N LYS A 156 48.47 -8.47 35.68
CA LYS A 156 47.72 -8.01 36.85
C LYS A 156 48.19 -8.80 38.06
#